data_AF-A0A6P3WFD3-F1
#
_entry.id   AF-A0A6P3WFD3-F1
#
_cell.length_a   1.000
_cell.length_b   1.000
_cell.length_c   1.000
_cell.angle_alpha   90.00
_cell.angle_beta   90.00
_cell.angle_gamma   90.00
#
_symmetry.space_group_name_H-M   'P 1'
#
loop_
_entity.id
_entity.type
_entity.pdbx_description
1 polymer ?
#
loop_
_entity_poly.entity_id
_entity_poly.type
_entity_poly.pdbx_seq_one_letter_code
_entity_poly.pdbx_strand_id
1 'polypeptide(L)'
;MAADMRLPTVRKQVSLSGSKSAIASLVVPGDVITTDTGFMRGHGTYLDEEKLTASVAGEVERVNKLICVRPLKTRYNGEVGDVVVGRITEVQQKRWKVETNSRLDSVLLLSAVNLPGGELRRRSAEDELSMRDYLQEGDLISAEVQAVFSDGALSLHTRSLKYGKLGQGVLVQVSPSLVKRQKTHFHYLPCGSSIILGNNGFIWLYPTPGQQDEDAGGYYTSIEPVALSDREVISRLRNCILALAAHKVMLFDTSVLYCYESSLTHQIKDILKPEVMEEVVLQTRHRLADQEG
;
A
#
# COMPACT_ATOMS: atom_id res chain seq x y z
N MET A 1 32.78 -11.19 9.75
CA MET A 1 31.93 -9.99 9.60
C MET A 1 32.53 -9.12 8.52
N ALA A 2 31.77 -8.82 7.46
CA ALA A 2 32.20 -7.88 6.42
C ALA A 2 31.60 -6.52 6.75
N ALA A 3 32.42 -5.59 7.23
CA ALA A 3 32.03 -4.19 7.42
C ALA A 3 32.53 -3.41 6.19
N ASP A 4 31.59 -2.86 5.43
CA ASP A 4 31.88 -2.06 4.24
C ASP A 4 31.57 -0.60 4.58
N MET A 5 32.60 0.26 4.56
CA MET A 5 32.49 1.68 4.88
C MET A 5 32.74 2.49 3.61
N ARG A 6 31.76 3.32 3.24
CA ARG A 6 31.81 4.14 2.02
C ARG A 6 31.49 5.59 2.32
N LEU A 7 32.12 6.48 1.54
CA LEU A 7 31.79 7.90 1.54
C LEU A 7 30.43 8.12 0.86
N PRO A 8 29.63 9.09 1.32
CA PRO A 8 28.39 9.46 0.64
C PRO A 8 28.71 10.02 -0.75
N THR A 9 28.09 9.47 -1.78
CA THR A 9 28.25 9.92 -3.16
C THR A 9 27.14 10.90 -3.54
N VAL A 10 27.46 11.83 -4.44
CA VAL A 10 26.48 12.78 -4.97
C VAL A 10 25.43 12.01 -5.78
N ARG A 11 24.16 12.24 -5.48
CA ARG A 11 23.05 11.65 -6.24
C ARG A 11 23.11 12.14 -7.68
N LYS A 12 23.36 11.25 -8.63
CA LYS A 12 23.20 11.55 -10.05
C LYS A 12 21.72 11.90 -10.28
N GLN A 13 21.45 13.14 -10.69
CA GLN A 13 20.13 13.47 -11.21
C GLN A 13 20.02 12.79 -12.58
N VAL A 14 19.43 11.61 -12.60
CA VAL A 14 19.02 10.98 -13.86
C VAL A 14 17.85 11.81 -14.37
N SER A 15 18.15 12.77 -15.25
CA SER A 15 17.13 13.30 -16.16
C SER A 15 16.69 12.12 -17.01
N LEU A 16 15.49 11.62 -16.73
CA LEU A 16 14.87 10.56 -17.52
C LEU A 16 14.77 11.02 -18.98
N SER A 17 15.68 10.52 -19.81
CA SER A 17 15.69 10.71 -21.27
C SER A 17 14.68 9.79 -21.96
N GLY A 18 13.54 9.53 -21.33
CA GLY A 18 12.52 8.59 -21.79
C GLY A 18 11.12 9.16 -21.59
N SER A 19 10.44 9.42 -22.72
CA SER A 19 9.11 10.00 -22.91
C SER A 19 8.97 11.52 -22.69
N LYS A 20 9.13 12.28 -23.78
CA LYS A 20 8.37 13.52 -24.01
C LYS A 20 6.90 13.12 -24.18
N SER A 21 6.15 13.02 -23.09
CA SER A 21 4.68 12.92 -23.17
C SER A 21 4.09 13.96 -22.23
N ALA A 22 3.42 14.94 -22.85
CA ALA A 22 2.72 16.09 -22.28
C ALA A 22 3.48 16.90 -21.21
N ILE A 23 3.55 18.21 -21.41
CA ILE A 23 3.87 19.12 -20.30
C ILE A 23 2.69 18.99 -19.33
N ALA A 24 2.77 18.03 -18.40
CA ALA A 24 1.94 17.99 -17.22
C ALA A 24 2.06 19.37 -16.59
N SER A 25 0.98 20.13 -16.52
CA SER A 25 0.98 21.47 -15.96
C SER A 25 1.23 21.33 -14.46
N LEU A 26 2.51 21.28 -14.10
CA LEU A 26 3.01 21.29 -12.75
C LEU A 26 2.74 22.67 -12.16
N VAL A 27 2.12 22.67 -11.00
CA VAL A 27 1.79 23.88 -10.24
C VAL A 27 2.43 23.82 -8.88
N VAL A 28 2.74 24.99 -8.34
CA VAL A 28 3.12 25.19 -6.95
C VAL A 28 2.01 25.89 -6.18
N PRO A 29 1.99 25.80 -4.84
CA PRO A 29 1.00 26.52 -4.04
C PRO A 29 1.03 28.02 -4.33
N GLY A 30 -0.14 28.59 -4.65
CA GLY A 30 -0.29 30.00 -5.03
C GLY A 30 -0.40 30.25 -6.54
N ASP A 31 -0.09 29.26 -7.37
CA ASP A 31 -0.27 29.39 -8.82
C ASP A 31 -1.76 29.44 -9.18
N VAL A 32 -2.12 30.39 -10.06
CA VAL A 32 -3.47 30.50 -10.60
C VAL A 32 -3.64 29.48 -11.73
N ILE A 33 -4.59 28.57 -11.57
CA ILE A 33 -4.87 27.52 -12.56
C ILE A 33 -5.80 28.06 -13.65
N THR A 34 -6.91 28.67 -13.25
CA THR A 34 -7.98 29.16 -14.14
C THR A 34 -8.76 30.28 -13.46
N THR A 35 -9.20 31.28 -14.23
CA THR A 35 -10.04 32.40 -13.78
C THR A 35 -11.53 32.24 -14.12
N ASP A 36 -11.89 31.17 -14.84
CA ASP A 36 -13.25 30.94 -15.31
C ASP A 36 -14.14 30.37 -14.19
N THR A 37 -15.29 31.01 -13.98
CA THR A 37 -16.29 30.66 -12.94
C THR A 37 -17.09 29.38 -13.23
N GLY A 38 -16.87 28.75 -14.39
CA GLY A 38 -17.58 27.54 -14.83
C GLY A 38 -17.01 26.22 -14.32
N PHE A 39 -15.86 26.24 -13.65
CA PHE A 39 -15.18 25.04 -13.15
C PHE A 39 -15.50 24.74 -11.68
N MET A 40 -15.72 23.47 -11.39
CA MET A 40 -15.86 22.97 -10.03
C MET A 40 -14.48 22.74 -9.42
N ARG A 41 -14.34 23.12 -8.16
CA ARG A 41 -13.12 22.87 -7.37
C ARG A 41 -13.06 21.42 -6.91
N GLY A 42 -11.93 20.78 -7.16
CA GLY A 42 -11.57 19.49 -6.60
C GLY A 42 -10.54 19.62 -5.48
N HIS A 43 -10.02 18.48 -5.04
CA HIS A 43 -8.94 18.42 -4.04
C HIS A 43 -7.70 19.18 -4.53
N GLY A 44 -6.99 19.84 -3.62
CA GLY A 44 -5.75 20.57 -3.94
C GLY A 44 -5.95 21.94 -4.60
N THR A 45 -7.18 22.45 -4.65
CA THR A 45 -7.50 23.78 -5.16
C THR A 45 -8.31 24.59 -4.14
N TYR A 46 -8.16 25.90 -4.15
CA TYR A 46 -9.01 26.82 -3.40
C TYR A 46 -9.38 28.01 -4.29
N LEU A 47 -10.40 28.76 -3.86
CA LEU A 47 -10.86 29.95 -4.58
C LEU A 47 -10.33 31.17 -3.82
N ASP A 48 -9.59 32.01 -4.51
CA ASP A 48 -9.03 33.26 -3.99
C ASP A 48 -9.37 34.39 -4.96
N GLU A 49 -10.08 35.42 -4.49
CA GLU A 49 -10.52 36.57 -5.29
C GLU A 49 -11.13 36.20 -6.68
N GLU A 50 -12.03 35.20 -6.70
CA GLU A 50 -12.67 34.65 -7.92
C GLU A 50 -11.73 33.88 -8.86
N LYS A 51 -10.48 33.68 -8.48
CA LYS A 51 -9.48 32.90 -9.22
C LYS A 51 -9.31 31.53 -8.55
N LEU A 52 -9.21 30.48 -9.36
CA LEU A 52 -8.90 29.15 -8.87
C LEU A 52 -7.38 29.01 -8.71
N THR A 53 -6.93 28.86 -7.47
CA THR A 53 -5.51 28.76 -7.11
C THR A 53 -5.16 27.36 -6.60
N ALA A 54 -3.95 26.91 -6.85
CA ALA A 54 -3.43 25.65 -6.34
C ALA A 54 -3.03 25.79 -4.87
N SER A 55 -3.45 24.85 -4.00
CA SER A 55 -2.98 24.78 -2.61
C SER A 55 -1.79 23.84 -2.42
N VAL A 56 -1.55 22.94 -3.37
CA VAL A 56 -0.53 21.88 -3.26
C VAL A 56 0.36 21.85 -4.49
N ALA A 57 1.61 21.42 -4.30
CA ALA A 57 2.55 21.21 -5.40
C ALA A 57 2.27 19.87 -6.10
N GLY A 58 1.94 19.92 -7.38
CA GLY A 58 1.48 18.72 -8.08
C GLY A 58 1.12 18.95 -9.54
N GLU A 59 0.55 17.93 -10.14
CA GLU A 59 0.02 17.97 -11.51
C GLU A 59 -1.46 18.37 -11.47
N VAL A 60 -1.86 19.29 -12.35
CA VAL A 60 -3.28 19.64 -12.50
C VAL A 60 -3.99 18.59 -13.34
N GLU A 61 -5.01 17.97 -12.77
CA GLU A 61 -5.91 17.05 -13.46
C GLU A 61 -7.24 17.74 -13.74
N ARG A 62 -7.61 17.78 -15.02
CA ARG A 62 -8.87 18.37 -15.49
C ARG A 62 -9.79 17.25 -15.94
N VAL A 63 -10.80 16.95 -15.13
CA VAL A 63 -11.82 15.93 -15.43
C VAL A 63 -13.13 16.64 -15.70
N ASN A 64 -13.45 16.83 -16.99
CA ASN A 64 -14.61 17.61 -17.44
C ASN A 64 -14.60 19.04 -16.87
N LYS A 65 -15.54 19.35 -15.97
CA LYS A 65 -15.64 20.63 -15.26
C LYS A 65 -14.93 20.64 -13.90
N LEU A 66 -14.43 19.50 -13.42
CA LEU A 66 -13.75 19.40 -12.13
C LEU A 66 -12.24 19.57 -12.34
N ILE A 67 -11.65 20.53 -11.63
CA ILE A 67 -10.21 20.73 -11.60
C ILE A 67 -9.70 20.26 -10.24
N CYS A 68 -8.83 19.26 -10.23
CA CYS A 68 -8.09 18.83 -9.04
C CYS A 68 -6.59 18.97 -9.28
N VAL A 69 -5.83 19.12 -8.20
CA VAL A 69 -4.37 19.03 -8.25
C VAL A 69 -3.99 17.74 -7.57
N ARG A 70 -3.29 16.86 -8.30
CA ARG A 70 -2.70 15.64 -7.76
C ARG A 70 -1.32 15.97 -7.18
N PRO A 71 -1.18 16.06 -5.86
CA PRO A 71 0.12 16.30 -5.23
C PRO A 71 1.10 15.14 -5.42
N LEU A 72 2.39 15.44 -5.44
CA LEU A 72 3.46 14.46 -5.62
C LEU A 72 3.62 13.47 -4.46
N LYS A 73 3.17 13.87 -3.26
CA LYS A 73 3.18 13.03 -2.06
C LYS A 73 1.88 13.23 -1.31
N THR A 74 1.20 12.13 -1.02
CA THR A 74 -0.01 12.13 -0.19
C THR A 74 0.08 11.10 0.91
N ARG A 75 -0.66 11.36 1.99
CA ARG A 75 -1.15 10.29 2.84
C ARG A 75 -2.25 9.53 2.13
N TYR A 76 -2.52 8.32 2.61
CA TYR A 76 -3.57 7.51 2.04
C TYR A 76 -4.94 8.19 2.24
N ASN A 77 -5.63 8.43 1.14
CA ASN A 77 -7.02 8.87 1.14
C ASN A 77 -7.85 7.68 0.67
N GLY A 78 -8.58 7.07 1.59
CA GLY A 78 -9.32 5.84 1.30
C GLY A 78 -10.53 6.09 0.43
N GLU A 79 -10.77 5.17 -0.49
CA GLU A 79 -12.01 5.08 -1.26
C GLU A 79 -12.78 3.83 -0.86
N VAL A 80 -14.10 3.86 -1.08
CA VAL A 80 -14.95 2.71 -0.77
C VAL A 80 -14.56 1.53 -1.65
N GLY A 81 -14.32 0.38 -1.03
CA GLY A 81 -13.87 -0.85 -1.69
C GLY A 81 -12.34 -0.99 -1.80
N ASP A 82 -11.56 -0.03 -1.31
CA ASP A 82 -10.11 -0.19 -1.25
C ASP A 82 -9.71 -1.29 -0.25
N VAL A 83 -8.77 -2.15 -0.65
CA VAL A 83 -8.15 -3.14 0.23
C VAL A 83 -6.97 -2.48 0.95
N VAL A 84 -6.95 -2.60 2.28
CA VAL A 84 -5.92 -2.01 3.14
C VAL A 84 -5.37 -3.05 4.09
N VAL A 85 -4.08 -2.91 4.40
CA VAL A 85 -3.44 -3.61 5.52
C VAL A 85 -3.28 -2.59 6.63
N GLY A 86 -3.60 -2.95 7.87
CA GLY A 86 -3.54 -2.03 9.00
C GLY A 86 -3.01 -2.68 10.26
N ARG A 87 -2.50 -1.86 11.17
CA ARG A 87 -2.05 -2.30 12.49
C ARG A 87 -3.01 -1.82 13.56
N ILE A 88 -3.45 -2.69 14.45
CA ILE A 88 -4.32 -2.30 15.56
C ILE A 88 -3.50 -1.48 16.55
N THR A 89 -3.98 -0.28 16.86
CA THR A 89 -3.33 0.62 17.82
C THR A 89 -3.94 0.47 19.20
N GLU A 90 -5.27 0.51 19.28
CA GLU A 90 -6.02 0.50 20.54
C GLU A 90 -7.31 -0.30 20.38
N VAL A 91 -7.69 -1.03 21.43
CA VAL A 91 -9.01 -1.66 21.55
C VAL A 91 -9.89 -0.76 22.42
N GLN A 92 -11.03 -0.31 21.88
CA GLN A 92 -12.04 0.43 22.61
C GLN A 92 -13.32 -0.39 22.77
N GLN A 93 -14.28 0.12 23.55
CA GLN A 93 -15.60 -0.51 23.64
C GLN A 93 -16.24 -0.57 22.25
N LYS A 94 -16.57 -1.79 21.79
CA LYS A 94 -17.23 -2.12 20.52
C LYS A 94 -16.47 -1.78 19.23
N ARG A 95 -15.23 -1.30 19.32
CA ARG A 95 -14.44 -0.92 18.13
C ARG A 95 -12.94 -1.03 18.35
N TRP A 96 -12.22 -1.37 17.30
CA TRP A 96 -10.77 -1.29 17.23
C TRP A 96 -10.35 -0.05 16.43
N LYS A 97 -9.30 0.61 16.90
CA LYS A 97 -8.59 1.61 16.10
C LYS A 97 -7.47 0.94 15.34
N VAL A 98 -7.34 1.31 14.07
CA VAL A 98 -6.40 0.70 13.14
C VAL A 98 -5.62 1.81 12.44
N GLU A 99 -4.29 1.72 12.51
CA GLU A 99 -3.36 2.55 11.77
C GLU A 99 -3.26 2.05 10.32
N THR A 100 -3.63 2.90 9.37
CA THR A 100 -3.62 2.60 7.93
C THR A 100 -2.91 3.68 7.11
N ASN A 101 -2.01 4.47 7.69
CA ASN A 101 -1.28 5.56 7.01
C ASN A 101 -2.18 6.66 6.40
N SER A 102 -3.42 6.76 6.90
CA SER A 102 -4.38 7.82 6.59
C SER A 102 -4.16 9.08 7.44
N ARG A 103 -4.98 10.11 7.24
CA ARG A 103 -4.95 11.34 8.06
C ARG A 103 -5.36 11.08 9.52
N LEU A 104 -6.38 10.24 9.69
CA LEU A 104 -6.95 9.85 10.98
C LEU A 104 -6.87 8.33 11.14
N ASP A 105 -6.97 7.83 12.37
CA ASP A 105 -7.06 6.40 12.62
C ASP A 105 -8.34 5.83 12.00
N SER A 106 -8.22 4.65 11.39
CA SER A 106 -9.36 3.93 10.86
C SER A 106 -10.09 3.20 11.98
N VAL A 107 -11.40 3.03 11.82
CA VAL A 107 -12.26 2.38 12.80
C VAL A 107 -12.73 1.05 12.24
N LEU A 108 -12.41 -0.03 12.94
CA LEU A 108 -12.99 -1.34 12.69
C LEU A 108 -14.04 -1.60 13.77
N LEU A 109 -15.30 -1.61 13.38
CA LEU A 109 -16.38 -1.90 14.32
C LEU A 109 -16.42 -3.40 14.63
N LEU A 110 -16.77 -3.75 15.86
CA LEU A 110 -17.08 -5.15 16.20
C LEU A 110 -18.08 -5.69 15.19
N SER A 111 -19.14 -4.92 14.89
CA SER A 111 -20.21 -5.20 13.93
C SER A 111 -19.76 -5.61 12.51
N ALA A 112 -18.54 -5.22 12.14
CA ALA A 112 -17.99 -5.36 10.81
C ALA A 112 -16.99 -6.51 10.68
N VAL A 113 -16.78 -7.25 11.78
CA VAL A 113 -15.86 -8.37 11.87
C VAL A 113 -16.60 -9.70 11.82
N ASN A 114 -16.02 -10.67 11.11
CA ASN A 114 -16.46 -12.06 11.11
C ASN A 114 -15.99 -12.76 12.39
N LEU A 115 -16.93 -13.33 13.15
CA LEU A 115 -16.58 -14.15 14.31
C LEU A 115 -16.20 -15.57 13.85
N PRO A 116 -15.28 -16.25 14.54
CA PRO A 116 -14.92 -17.63 14.23
C PRO A 116 -16.16 -18.52 14.33
N GLY A 117 -16.38 -19.37 13.31
CA GLY A 117 -17.54 -20.26 13.19
C GLY A 117 -18.53 -19.88 12.08
N GLY A 118 -18.36 -18.74 11.41
CA GLY A 118 -19.16 -18.37 10.22
C GLY A 118 -20.65 -18.11 10.49
N GLU A 119 -21.08 -18.18 11.75
CA GLU A 119 -22.45 -17.96 12.15
C GLU A 119 -22.70 -16.46 12.32
N LEU A 120 -23.64 -15.89 11.55
CA LEU A 120 -24.18 -14.55 11.81
C LEU A 120 -25.05 -14.59 13.08
N ARG A 121 -24.42 -14.79 14.24
CA ARG A 121 -25.10 -14.73 15.54
C ARG A 121 -25.34 -13.28 15.94
N ARG A 122 -26.44 -13.03 16.66
CA ARG A 122 -26.65 -11.73 17.33
C ARG A 122 -25.54 -11.54 18.37
N ARG A 123 -24.84 -10.43 18.25
CA ARG A 123 -23.66 -10.10 19.07
C ARG A 123 -24.06 -9.97 20.53
N SER A 124 -23.39 -10.76 21.37
CA SER A 124 -23.63 -10.83 22.81
C SER A 124 -22.66 -9.92 23.56
N ALA A 125 -23.00 -9.56 24.81
CA ALA A 125 -22.07 -8.86 25.71
C ALA A 125 -20.79 -9.66 26.00
N GLU A 126 -20.84 -10.99 25.82
CA GLU A 126 -19.69 -11.90 25.89
C GLU A 126 -18.66 -11.60 24.79
N ASP A 127 -19.12 -11.26 23.58
CA ASP A 127 -18.25 -10.90 22.45
C ASP A 127 -17.53 -9.57 22.69
N GLU A 128 -18.12 -8.67 23.49
CA GLU A 128 -17.48 -7.42 23.88
C GLU A 128 -16.32 -7.65 24.85
N LEU A 129 -16.39 -8.70 25.67
CA LEU A 129 -15.32 -9.07 26.61
C LEU A 129 -14.20 -9.84 25.90
N SER A 130 -14.53 -10.70 24.94
CA SER A 130 -13.56 -11.48 24.15
C SER A 130 -12.94 -10.70 22.98
N MET A 131 -13.25 -9.40 22.81
CA MET A 131 -12.66 -8.57 21.75
C MET A 131 -11.12 -8.59 21.76
N ARG A 132 -10.52 -8.62 22.96
CA ARG A 132 -9.06 -8.65 23.13
C ARG A 132 -8.47 -10.02 22.79
N ASP A 133 -9.25 -11.09 22.82
CA ASP A 133 -8.78 -12.44 22.47
C ASP A 133 -8.70 -12.62 20.95
N TYR A 134 -9.59 -11.97 20.20
CA TYR A 134 -9.57 -12.00 18.74
C TYR A 134 -8.48 -11.13 18.13
N LEU A 135 -8.37 -9.88 18.60
CA LEU A 135 -7.52 -8.85 18.03
C LEU A 135 -6.86 -8.06 19.15
N GLN A 136 -5.55 -8.20 19.27
CA GLN A 136 -4.72 -7.54 20.26
C GLN A 136 -4.08 -6.28 19.69
N GLU A 137 -3.65 -5.40 20.58
CA GLU A 137 -2.87 -4.22 20.22
C GLU A 137 -1.56 -4.65 19.55
N GLY A 138 -1.30 -4.09 18.36
CA GLY A 138 -0.14 -4.40 17.55
C GLY A 138 -0.36 -5.49 16.50
N ASP A 139 -1.48 -6.21 16.54
CA ASP A 139 -1.84 -7.19 15.50
C ASP A 139 -2.04 -6.50 14.15
N LEU A 140 -1.72 -7.22 13.08
CA LEU A 140 -1.93 -6.77 11.71
C LEU A 140 -3.20 -7.40 11.14
N ILE A 141 -3.95 -6.61 10.39
CA ILE A 141 -5.18 -7.04 9.74
C ILE A 141 -5.18 -6.66 8.27
N SER A 142 -5.80 -7.49 7.45
CA SER A 142 -6.29 -7.11 6.12
C SER A 142 -7.77 -6.78 6.23
N ALA A 143 -8.17 -5.65 5.66
CA ALA A 143 -9.55 -5.20 5.68
C ALA A 143 -9.89 -4.43 4.41
N GLU A 144 -11.18 -4.28 4.15
CA GLU A 144 -11.69 -3.45 3.06
C GLU A 144 -12.39 -2.21 3.63
N VAL A 145 -12.30 -1.09 2.90
CA VAL A 145 -12.94 0.17 3.30
C VAL A 145 -14.43 0.11 2.99
N GLN A 146 -15.27 0.12 4.04
CA GLN A 146 -16.73 0.10 3.93
C GLN A 146 -17.27 1.45 3.46
N ALA A 147 -16.80 2.49 4.13
CA ALA A 147 -17.32 3.83 4.05
C ALA A 147 -16.28 4.81 4.56
N VAL A 148 -16.32 6.02 4.03
CA VAL A 148 -15.53 7.15 4.51
C VAL A 148 -16.48 8.07 5.26
N PHE A 149 -16.18 8.35 6.52
CA PHE A 149 -16.93 9.30 7.32
C PHE A 149 -16.70 10.74 6.85
N SER A 150 -17.59 11.66 7.23
CA SER A 150 -17.50 13.07 6.82
C SER A 150 -16.27 13.81 7.35
N ASP A 151 -15.68 13.32 8.44
CA ASP A 151 -14.41 13.78 9.01
C ASP A 151 -13.17 13.24 8.26
N GLY A 152 -13.36 12.29 7.35
CA GLY A 152 -12.31 11.58 6.62
C GLY A 152 -11.77 10.35 7.36
N ALA A 153 -12.37 9.94 8.47
CA ALA A 153 -12.07 8.65 9.09
C ALA A 153 -12.59 7.50 8.21
N LEU A 154 -11.85 6.40 8.17
CA LEU A 154 -12.21 5.23 7.36
C LEU A 154 -12.90 4.20 8.25
N SER A 155 -14.09 3.75 7.83
CA SER A 155 -14.75 2.59 8.43
C SER A 155 -14.31 1.33 7.69
N LEU A 156 -13.71 0.39 8.41
CA LEU A 156 -13.23 -0.88 7.84
C LEU A 156 -14.22 -2.01 8.11
N HIS A 157 -14.21 -3.02 7.24
CA HIS A 157 -14.88 -4.30 7.49
C HIS A 157 -14.05 -5.50 7.02
N THR A 158 -14.33 -6.66 7.59
CA THR A 158 -13.70 -7.94 7.25
C THR A 158 -14.78 -8.99 6.98
N ARG A 159 -15.75 -8.65 6.11
CA ARG A 159 -16.92 -9.52 5.81
C ARG A 159 -16.54 -10.77 5.02
N SER A 160 -15.47 -10.74 4.23
CA SER A 160 -14.97 -11.91 3.50
C SER A 160 -13.94 -12.68 4.32
N LEU A 161 -13.91 -14.01 4.21
CA LEU A 161 -12.89 -14.88 4.83
C LEU A 161 -11.45 -14.57 4.38
N LYS A 162 -11.32 -13.93 3.21
CA LYS A 162 -10.04 -13.42 2.68
C LYS A 162 -9.45 -12.28 3.51
N TYR A 163 -10.28 -11.61 4.29
CA TYR A 163 -9.90 -10.52 5.18
C TYR A 163 -9.91 -11.01 6.62
N GLY A 164 -9.00 -10.50 7.43
CA GLY A 164 -8.88 -10.92 8.81
C GLY A 164 -7.53 -10.56 9.42
N LYS A 165 -7.19 -11.24 10.52
CA LYS A 165 -5.88 -11.14 11.14
C LYS A 165 -4.83 -11.78 10.24
N LEU A 166 -3.74 -11.06 10.04
CA LEU A 166 -2.60 -11.53 9.29
C LEU A 166 -1.69 -12.34 10.20
N GLY A 167 -1.22 -13.48 9.67
CA GLY A 167 -0.37 -14.42 10.40
C GLY A 167 1.10 -14.00 10.47
N GLN A 168 1.99 -14.99 10.35
CA GLN A 168 3.42 -14.72 10.22
C GLN A 168 3.75 -14.19 8.82
N GLY A 169 4.53 -13.13 8.77
CA GLY A 169 4.95 -12.49 7.52
C GLY A 169 5.76 -11.23 7.79
N VAL A 170 5.95 -10.44 6.74
CA VAL A 170 6.74 -9.21 6.78
C VAL A 170 5.93 -8.06 6.20
N LEU A 171 5.79 -7.01 7.01
CA LEU A 171 5.19 -5.74 6.59
C LEU A 171 6.25 -4.83 5.98
N VAL A 172 5.93 -4.25 4.81
CA VAL A 172 6.73 -3.21 4.16
C VAL A 172 5.87 -1.98 3.99
N GLN A 173 6.36 -0.84 4.49
CA GLN A 173 5.68 0.45 4.34
C GLN A 173 6.28 1.21 3.17
N VAL A 174 5.44 1.55 2.20
CA VAL A 174 5.78 2.38 1.03
C VAL A 174 4.81 3.56 0.96
N SER A 175 5.12 4.53 0.09
CA SER A 175 4.18 5.63 -0.17
C SER A 175 2.95 5.08 -0.90
N PRO A 176 1.72 5.43 -0.48
CA PRO A 176 0.49 4.94 -1.10
C PRO A 176 0.40 5.31 -2.59
N SER A 177 1.00 6.44 -2.99
CA SER A 177 1.01 6.91 -4.37
C SER A 177 1.77 5.98 -5.33
N LEU A 178 2.63 5.09 -4.81
CA LEU A 178 3.39 4.13 -5.62
C LEU A 178 2.60 2.87 -5.94
N VAL A 179 1.55 2.56 -5.19
CA VAL A 179 0.75 1.35 -5.41
C VAL A 179 -0.26 1.63 -6.52
N LYS A 180 -0.21 0.85 -7.60
CA LYS A 180 -1.20 0.97 -8.69
C LYS A 180 -2.52 0.40 -8.21
N ARG A 181 -3.60 1.20 -8.27
CA ARG A 181 -4.95 0.71 -7.98
C ARG A 181 -5.38 -0.30 -9.04
N GLN A 182 -5.71 -1.51 -8.61
CA GLN A 182 -6.14 -2.63 -9.45
C GLN A 182 -7.35 -3.31 -8.80
N LYS A 183 -8.01 -4.24 -9.52
CA LYS A 183 -9.15 -4.97 -8.96
C LYS A 183 -8.73 -6.06 -7.97
N THR A 184 -7.53 -6.61 -8.14
CA THR A 184 -6.98 -7.70 -7.34
C THR A 184 -5.74 -7.20 -6.63
N HIS A 185 -5.74 -7.26 -5.30
CA HIS A 185 -4.62 -6.88 -4.44
C HIS A 185 -3.91 -8.06 -3.80
N PHE A 186 -4.51 -9.25 -3.90
CA PHE A 186 -3.95 -10.51 -3.46
C PHE A 186 -3.28 -11.19 -4.65
N HIS A 187 -1.97 -11.38 -4.55
CA HIS A 187 -1.19 -12.01 -5.59
C HIS A 187 -0.42 -13.20 -5.02
N TYR A 188 -0.62 -14.36 -5.64
CA TYR A 188 0.15 -15.57 -5.37
C TYR A 188 1.29 -15.61 -6.37
N LEU A 189 2.53 -15.41 -5.90
CA LEU A 189 3.68 -15.43 -6.78
C LEU A 189 4.17 -16.87 -6.99
N PRO A 190 4.64 -17.23 -8.21
CA PRO A 190 5.20 -18.54 -8.50
C PRO A 190 6.49 -18.84 -7.72
N CYS A 191 7.06 -17.84 -7.02
CA CYS A 191 8.23 -18.00 -6.17
C CYS A 191 7.92 -18.63 -4.79
N GLY A 192 6.70 -19.10 -4.53
CA GLY A 192 6.31 -19.71 -3.26
C GLY A 192 6.01 -18.70 -2.15
N SER A 193 5.66 -17.47 -2.52
CA SER A 193 5.26 -16.43 -1.57
C SER A 193 4.05 -15.67 -2.09
N SER A 194 3.22 -15.19 -1.18
CA SER A 194 2.05 -14.39 -1.47
C SER A 194 2.27 -12.94 -1.02
N ILE A 195 1.67 -12.02 -1.76
CA ILE A 195 1.75 -10.58 -1.52
C ILE A 195 0.35 -9.99 -1.44
N ILE A 196 0.15 -9.12 -0.44
CA ILE A 196 -1.01 -8.22 -0.37
C ILE A 196 -0.51 -6.80 -0.61
N LEU A 197 -0.95 -6.20 -1.72
CA LEU A 197 -0.66 -4.81 -2.04
C LEU A 197 -1.79 -3.91 -1.52
N GLY A 198 -1.66 -3.40 -0.30
CA GLY A 198 -2.64 -2.47 0.26
C GLY A 198 -2.58 -1.09 -0.41
N ASN A 199 -3.73 -0.50 -0.70
CA ASN A 199 -3.84 0.83 -1.35
C ASN A 199 -3.28 1.95 -0.49
N ASN A 200 -3.10 1.69 0.80
CA ASN A 200 -2.50 2.58 1.76
C ASN A 200 -0.97 2.56 1.80
N GLY A 201 -0.35 1.76 0.93
CA GLY A 201 1.10 1.59 0.88
C GLY A 201 1.62 0.63 1.94
N PHE A 202 0.76 -0.09 2.65
CA PHE A 202 1.16 -1.21 3.50
C PHE A 202 1.12 -2.48 2.68
N ILE A 203 2.29 -3.06 2.45
CA ILE A 203 2.46 -4.28 1.68
C ILE A 203 2.78 -5.41 2.64
N TRP A 204 2.00 -6.48 2.59
CA TRP A 204 2.19 -7.65 3.41
C TRP A 204 2.74 -8.81 2.58
N LEU A 205 3.88 -9.36 3.02
CA LEU A 205 4.52 -10.52 2.41
C LEU A 205 4.36 -11.71 3.35
N TYR A 206 3.84 -12.82 2.85
CA TYR A 206 3.65 -14.03 3.63
C TYR A 206 3.95 -15.26 2.78
N PRO A 207 4.45 -16.36 3.37
CA PRO A 207 4.62 -17.61 2.64
C PRO A 207 3.24 -18.09 2.16
N THR A 208 3.19 -18.69 0.97
CA THR A 208 1.92 -19.20 0.46
C THR A 208 1.44 -20.33 1.40
N PRO A 209 0.29 -20.16 2.08
CA PRO A 209 -0.21 -21.23 2.94
C PRO A 209 -0.61 -22.44 2.08
N GLY A 210 -0.52 -23.64 2.66
CA GLY A 210 -1.19 -24.80 2.07
C GLY A 210 -2.70 -24.56 2.04
N GLN A 211 -3.42 -25.24 1.13
CA GLN A 211 -4.88 -25.14 0.93
C GLN A 211 -5.75 -25.29 2.21
N GLN A 212 -5.18 -25.70 3.35
CA GLN A 212 -5.89 -25.90 4.61
C GLN A 212 -6.12 -24.62 5.43
N ASP A 213 -5.40 -23.52 5.18
CA ASP A 213 -5.54 -22.28 5.98
C ASP A 213 -6.60 -21.31 5.41
N GLU A 214 -7.05 -21.46 4.16
CA GLU A 214 -8.07 -20.58 3.57
C GLU A 214 -9.47 -20.78 4.21
N ASP A 215 -9.75 -21.98 4.73
CA ASP A 215 -11.04 -22.34 5.35
C ASP A 215 -11.11 -22.00 6.85
N ALA A 216 -9.97 -21.77 7.51
CA ALA A 216 -9.91 -21.57 8.97
C ALA A 216 -10.26 -20.15 9.45
N GLY A 217 -10.66 -19.27 8.53
CA GLY A 217 -11.23 -17.97 8.85
C GLY A 217 -10.34 -17.09 9.72
N GLY A 218 -9.22 -16.61 9.15
CA GLY A 218 -8.58 -15.32 9.48
C GLY A 218 -8.19 -15.02 10.94
N TYR A 219 -8.33 -15.94 11.89
CA TYR A 219 -7.98 -15.76 13.31
C TYR A 219 -6.94 -16.76 13.78
N TYR A 220 -6.76 -17.86 13.06
CA TYR A 220 -5.70 -18.81 13.34
C TYR A 220 -4.36 -18.24 12.88
N THR A 221 -3.46 -18.04 13.83
CA THR A 221 -2.07 -17.65 13.57
C THR A 221 -1.25 -18.92 13.64
N SER A 222 -0.88 -19.51 12.50
CA SER A 222 0.10 -20.60 12.48
C SER A 222 1.43 -20.03 13.00
N ILE A 223 1.89 -20.49 14.17
CA ILE A 223 3.17 -20.10 14.79
C ILE A 223 4.30 -21.05 14.34
N GLU A 224 4.04 -21.86 13.31
CA GLU A 224 5.00 -22.84 12.81
C GLU A 224 6.23 -22.16 12.18
N PRO A 225 7.42 -22.77 12.32
CA PRO A 225 8.64 -22.23 11.75
C PRO A 225 8.60 -22.34 10.22
N VAL A 226 8.54 -21.19 9.55
CA VAL A 226 8.66 -21.10 8.08
C VAL A 226 10.05 -21.59 7.62
N ALA A 227 10.09 -22.36 6.53
CA ALA A 227 11.32 -22.90 5.94
C ALA A 227 12.30 -21.79 5.52
N LEU A 228 13.60 -22.10 5.53
CA LEU A 228 14.65 -21.15 5.16
C LEU A 228 14.51 -20.67 3.71
N SER A 229 14.12 -21.56 2.79
CA SER A 229 13.86 -21.22 1.39
C SER A 229 12.84 -20.09 1.25
N ASP A 230 11.72 -20.20 1.96
CA ASP A 230 10.61 -19.25 1.83
C ASP A 230 10.97 -17.92 2.49
N ARG A 231 11.72 -17.97 3.61
CA ARG A 231 12.27 -16.77 4.26
C ARG A 231 13.23 -16.01 3.35
N GLU A 232 14.09 -16.72 2.62
CA GLU A 232 15.00 -16.11 1.65
C GLU A 232 14.22 -15.40 0.53
N VAL A 233 13.18 -16.03 -0.01
CA VAL A 233 12.30 -15.42 -1.02
C VAL A 233 11.62 -14.16 -0.48
N ILE A 234 11.01 -14.23 0.70
CA ILE A 234 10.33 -13.07 1.33
C ILE A 234 11.32 -11.92 1.57
N SER A 235 12.52 -12.24 2.06
CA SER A 235 13.56 -11.23 2.31
C SER A 235 14.05 -10.57 1.02
N ARG A 236 14.17 -11.33 -0.08
CA ARG A 236 14.48 -10.80 -1.41
C ARG A 236 13.36 -9.89 -1.92
N LEU A 237 12.11 -10.34 -1.87
CA LEU A 237 10.94 -9.56 -2.28
C LEU A 237 10.84 -8.23 -1.53
N ARG A 238 11.06 -8.26 -0.21
CA ARG A 238 11.14 -7.04 0.61
C ARG A 238 12.17 -6.06 0.05
N ASN A 239 13.36 -6.54 -0.25
CA ASN A 239 14.45 -5.70 -0.75
C ASN A 239 14.14 -5.16 -2.16
N CYS A 240 13.53 -5.97 -3.03
CA CYS A 240 13.05 -5.57 -4.34
C CYS A 240 11.99 -4.45 -4.26
N ILE A 241 11.01 -4.57 -3.35
CA ILE A 241 9.98 -3.55 -3.14
C ILE A 241 10.59 -2.23 -2.64
N LEU A 242 11.54 -2.31 -1.70
CA LEU A 242 12.26 -1.13 -1.23
C LEU A 242 13.07 -0.47 -2.36
N ALA A 243 13.68 -1.28 -3.24
CA ALA A 243 14.41 -0.78 -4.39
C ALA A 243 13.50 -0.04 -5.38
N LEU A 244 12.38 -0.65 -5.75
CA LEU A 244 11.36 -0.03 -6.61
C LEU A 244 10.82 1.26 -6.00
N ALA A 245 10.54 1.26 -4.70
CA ALA A 245 10.03 2.43 -3.99
C ALA A 245 11.05 3.59 -3.94
N ALA A 246 12.34 3.29 -3.75
CA ALA A 246 13.40 4.30 -3.74
C ALA A 246 13.57 5.00 -5.11
N HIS A 247 13.35 4.26 -6.19
CA HIS A 247 13.40 4.78 -7.57
C HIS A 247 12.05 5.28 -8.10
N LYS A 248 11.01 5.33 -7.25
CA LYS A 248 9.66 5.80 -7.59
C LYS A 248 9.02 5.06 -8.76
N VAL A 249 9.27 3.75 -8.88
CA VAL A 249 8.58 2.91 -9.85
C VAL A 249 7.25 2.45 -9.25
N MET A 250 6.20 2.41 -10.08
CA MET A 250 4.88 1.93 -9.66
C MET A 250 4.93 0.44 -9.29
N LEU A 251 4.28 0.09 -8.19
CA LEU A 251 4.22 -1.26 -7.65
C LEU A 251 2.90 -1.93 -8.05
N PHE A 252 3.04 -3.06 -8.73
CA PHE A 252 2.01 -4.01 -9.10
C PHE A 252 2.65 -5.40 -9.34
N ASP A 253 1.83 -6.43 -9.50
CA ASP A 253 2.26 -7.82 -9.64
C ASP A 253 3.43 -8.05 -10.60
N THR A 254 3.34 -7.61 -11.86
CA THR A 254 4.41 -7.87 -12.84
C THR A 254 5.68 -7.08 -12.53
N SER A 255 5.57 -5.86 -12.01
CA SER A 255 6.73 -5.05 -11.61
C SER A 255 7.55 -5.72 -10.50
N VAL A 256 6.88 -6.33 -9.54
CA VAL A 256 7.53 -7.05 -8.42
C VAL A 256 8.14 -8.35 -8.92
N LEU A 257 7.45 -9.07 -9.82
CA LEU A 257 7.95 -10.29 -10.44
C LEU A 257 9.21 -10.06 -11.27
N TYR A 258 9.21 -9.06 -12.15
CA TYR A 258 10.38 -8.76 -12.96
C TYR A 258 11.56 -8.27 -12.13
N CYS A 259 11.30 -7.47 -11.08
CA CYS A 259 12.34 -7.08 -10.13
C CYS A 259 12.91 -8.30 -9.38
N TYR A 260 12.05 -9.25 -9.00
CA TYR A 260 12.47 -10.49 -8.37
C TYR A 260 13.36 -11.32 -9.29
N GLU A 261 12.97 -11.52 -10.55
CA GLU A 261 13.76 -12.25 -11.55
C GLU A 261 15.11 -11.58 -11.82
N SER A 262 15.13 -10.26 -12.01
CA SER A 262 16.37 -9.49 -12.20
C SER A 262 17.26 -9.54 -10.96
N SER A 263 16.70 -9.64 -9.76
CA SER A 263 17.48 -9.73 -8.52
C SER A 263 18.16 -11.08 -8.30
N LEU A 264 17.80 -12.14 -9.06
CA LEU A 264 18.39 -13.48 -8.91
C LEU A 264 19.88 -13.51 -9.25
N THR A 265 20.39 -12.56 -10.03
CA THR A 265 21.80 -12.41 -10.36
C THR A 265 22.65 -11.97 -9.15
N HIS A 266 22.03 -11.34 -8.15
CA HIS A 266 22.72 -10.79 -6.99
C HIS A 266 22.36 -11.51 -5.68
N GLN A 267 23.24 -11.43 -4.69
CA GLN A 267 22.93 -11.92 -3.34
C GLN A 267 21.91 -10.99 -2.66
N ILE A 268 21.05 -11.57 -1.81
CA ILE A 268 19.93 -10.86 -1.16
C ILE A 268 20.37 -9.59 -0.43
N LYS A 269 21.53 -9.64 0.24
CA LYS A 269 22.10 -8.52 1.01
C LYS A 269 22.61 -7.37 0.12
N ASP A 270 23.06 -7.68 -1.10
CA ASP A 270 23.69 -6.71 -1.98
C ASP A 270 22.65 -5.91 -2.77
N ILE A 271 21.40 -6.36 -2.82
CA ILE A 271 20.27 -5.67 -3.47
C ILE A 271 20.03 -4.29 -2.86
N LEU A 272 20.40 -4.03 -1.59
CA LEU A 272 20.25 -2.71 -0.97
C LEU A 272 21.36 -1.72 -1.33
N LYS A 273 22.40 -2.16 -2.04
CA LYS A 273 23.44 -1.25 -2.52
C LYS A 273 22.85 -0.40 -3.65
N PRO A 274 23.06 0.93 -3.65
CA PRO A 274 22.43 1.85 -4.60
C PRO A 274 22.80 1.54 -6.05
N GLU A 275 24.02 1.04 -6.30
CA GLU A 275 24.47 0.61 -7.64
C GLU A 275 23.64 -0.57 -8.15
N VAL A 276 23.47 -1.60 -7.31
CA VAL A 276 22.69 -2.80 -7.62
C VAL A 276 21.20 -2.45 -7.71
N MET A 277 20.69 -1.59 -6.83
CA MET A 277 19.32 -1.09 -6.89
C MET A 277 19.04 -0.41 -8.22
N GLU A 278 19.92 0.50 -8.65
CA GLU A 278 19.74 1.25 -9.89
C GLU A 278 19.77 0.32 -11.10
N GLU A 279 20.70 -0.64 -11.12
CA GLU A 279 20.81 -1.64 -12.18
C GLU A 279 19.55 -2.53 -12.28
N VAL A 280 19.13 -3.14 -11.17
CA VAL A 280 17.96 -4.04 -11.11
C VAL A 280 16.69 -3.27 -11.51
N VAL A 281 16.52 -2.05 -11.02
CA VAL A 281 15.36 -1.22 -11.38
C VAL A 281 15.39 -0.82 -12.85
N LEU A 282 16.55 -0.47 -13.40
CA LEU A 282 16.68 -0.11 -14.82
C LEU A 282 16.32 -1.29 -15.72
N GLN A 283 16.81 -2.49 -15.43
CA GLN A 283 16.44 -3.71 -16.16
C GLN A 283 14.95 -4.01 -16.06
N THR A 284 14.38 -3.88 -14.86
CA THR A 284 12.94 -4.07 -14.64
C THR A 284 12.12 -3.10 -15.48
N ARG A 285 12.52 -1.82 -15.53
CA ARG A 285 11.83 -0.80 -16.34
C ARG A 285 11.93 -1.06 -17.83
N HIS A 286 13.08 -1.54 -18.31
CA HIS A 286 13.24 -1.94 -19.71
C HIS A 286 12.27 -3.07 -20.08
N ARG A 287 12.21 -4.13 -19.26
CA ARG A 287 11.28 -5.24 -19.48
C ARG A 287 9.81 -4.82 -19.43
N LEU A 288 9.45 -3.93 -18.51
CA LEU A 288 8.10 -3.37 -18.46
C LEU A 288 7.76 -2.58 -19.72
N ALA A 289 8.69 -1.76 -20.23
CA ALA A 289 8.49 -1.00 -21.45
C ALA A 289 8.38 -1.91 -22.69
N ASP A 290 9.16 -2.99 -22.75
CA ASP A 290 9.11 -3.97 -23.84
C ASP A 290 7.78 -4.75 -23.87
N GLN A 291 7.10 -4.89 -22.73
CA GLN A 291 5.83 -5.58 -22.63
C GLN A 291 4.63 -4.67 -22.94
N GLU A 292 4.77 -3.36 -22.69
CA GLU A 292 3.74 -2.35 -22.98
C GLU A 292 3.79 -1.82 -24.43
N GLY A 293 4.91 -2.01 -25.13
CA GLY A 293 5.15 -1.61 -26.53
C GLY A 293 4.73 -2.65 -27.56
#